data_AF-A0A945N0J5-F1
#
_entry.id   AF-A0A945N0J5-F1
#
_cell.length_a   1.000
_cell.length_b   1.000
_cell.length_c   1.000
_cell.angle_alpha   90.00
_cell.angle_beta   90.00
_cell.angle_gamma   90.00
#
_symmetry.space_group_name_H-M   'P 1'
#
loop_
_entity.id
_entity.type
_entity.pdbx_description
1 polymer ?
#
loop_
_entity_poly.entity_id
_entity_poly.type
_entity_poly.pdbx_seq_one_letter_code
_entity_poly.pdbx_strand_id
1 'polypeptide(L)'
;PKIFEERLTDIAGTATLVGWYAFLVFSVAALAQLVVGYLIDNYSLRAVFAVVALSQAAFFFIMIHLSGLLSLLVAIAFMLVVFGQIPINDVLIGRIARSEWRSRAYALRYIVTFSVSASAVPLIAWIHGTKGFSALFELLAAAAILIFLAVLFLPNTKKVLAG
;
A
#
# COMPACT_ATOMS: atom_id res chain seq x y z
N PRO A 1 -8.15 11.33 3.22
CA PRO A 1 -9.11 12.44 3.43
C PRO A 1 -9.77 12.93 2.13
N LYS A 2 -9.00 13.36 1.12
CA LYS A 2 -9.57 13.90 -0.13
C LYS A 2 -10.41 12.89 -0.92
N ILE A 3 -9.97 11.63 -0.99
CA ILE A 3 -10.76 10.54 -1.60
C ILE A 3 -12.12 10.40 -0.91
N PHE A 4 -12.17 10.49 0.42
CA PHE A 4 -13.42 10.39 1.16
C PHE A 4 -14.32 11.61 0.95
N GLU A 5 -13.76 12.81 0.87
CA GLU A 5 -14.51 14.03 0.55
C GLU A 5 -15.19 13.93 -0.82
N GLU A 6 -14.50 13.41 -1.84
CA GLU A 6 -15.02 13.35 -3.20
C GLU A 6 -15.86 12.10 -3.48
N ARG A 7 -15.59 10.96 -2.81
CA ARG A 7 -16.29 9.69 -3.05
C ARG A 7 -17.45 9.45 -2.10
N LEU A 8 -17.48 10.09 -0.93
CA LEU A 8 -18.54 9.91 0.07
C LEU A 8 -19.51 11.09 0.12
N THR A 9 -19.73 11.81 -0.98
CA THR A 9 -20.62 12.99 -1.03
C THR A 9 -21.98 12.75 -0.38
N ASP A 10 -22.49 11.51 -0.45
CA ASP A 10 -23.81 11.14 0.07
C ASP A 10 -23.83 10.84 1.58
N ILE A 11 -22.67 10.57 2.21
CA ILE A 11 -22.55 10.15 3.62
C ILE A 11 -21.50 10.92 4.44
N ALA A 12 -20.74 11.81 3.79
CA ALA A 12 -19.69 12.63 4.39
C ALA A 12 -19.95 14.12 4.12
N GLY A 13 -21.09 14.62 4.63
CA GLY A 13 -21.52 16.01 4.45
C GLY A 13 -20.69 17.07 5.20
N THR A 14 -19.71 16.66 6.02
CA THR A 14 -18.84 17.58 6.78
C THR A 14 -17.40 17.08 6.83
N ALA A 15 -16.44 18.01 6.98
CA ALA A 15 -15.02 17.69 7.14
C ALA A 15 -14.75 16.80 8.38
N THR A 16 -15.54 16.96 9.45
CA THR A 16 -15.45 16.15 10.66
C THR A 16 -15.78 14.68 10.40
N LEU A 17 -16.83 14.40 9.60
CA LEU A 17 -17.18 13.03 9.21
C LEU A 17 -16.10 12.38 8.33
N VAL A 18 -15.55 13.14 7.37
CA VAL A 18 -14.39 12.70 6.57
C VAL A 18 -13.20 12.32 7.47
N GLY A 19 -12.95 13.11 8.51
CA GLY A 19 -11.93 12.83 9.52
C GLY A 19 -12.19 11.54 10.28
N TRP A 20 -13.42 11.32 10.75
CA TRP A 20 -13.82 10.08 11.44
C TRP A 20 -13.71 8.83 10.57
N TYR A 21 -14.15 8.90 9.31
CA TYR A 21 -14.00 7.77 8.38
C TYR A 21 -12.53 7.46 8.10
N ALA A 22 -11.69 8.48 7.93
CA ALA A 22 -10.25 8.28 7.82
C ALA A 22 -9.70 7.60 9.09
N PHE A 23 -10.02 8.13 10.27
CA PHE A 23 -9.59 7.55 11.54
C PHE A 23 -9.96 6.07 11.67
N LEU A 24 -11.22 5.71 11.36
CA LEU A 24 -11.68 4.32 11.40
C LEU A 24 -10.89 3.43 10.44
N VAL A 25 -10.72 3.87 9.19
CA VAL A 25 -9.97 3.14 8.16
C VAL A 25 -8.53 2.88 8.63
N PHE A 26 -7.83 3.91 9.11
CA PHE A 26 -6.44 3.80 9.57
C PHE A 26 -6.31 2.94 10.84
N SER A 27 -7.27 3.04 11.76
CA SER A 27 -7.29 2.25 13.00
C SER A 27 -7.45 0.76 12.72
N VAL A 28 -8.35 0.39 11.81
CA VAL A 28 -8.52 -1.00 11.38
C VAL A 28 -7.29 -1.48 10.59
N ALA A 29 -6.76 -0.64 9.71
CA ALA A 29 -5.58 -0.96 8.91
C ALA A 29 -4.33 -1.29 9.75
N ALA A 30 -4.17 -0.66 10.91
CA ALA A 30 -3.08 -0.93 11.85
C ALA A 30 -2.94 -2.43 12.21
N LEU A 31 -4.06 -3.14 12.32
CA LEU A 31 -4.08 -4.56 12.68
C LEU A 31 -3.52 -5.46 11.56
N ALA A 32 -3.49 -4.99 10.31
CA ALA A 32 -2.99 -5.79 9.18
C ALA A 32 -1.51 -6.14 9.31
N GLN A 33 -0.72 -5.32 10.01
CA GLN A 33 0.70 -5.57 10.21
C GLN A 33 0.93 -6.86 11.02
N LEU A 34 0.07 -7.14 12.02
CA LEU A 34 0.12 -8.37 12.80
C LEU A 34 -0.22 -9.59 11.95
N VAL A 35 -1.28 -9.49 11.14
CA VAL A 35 -1.72 -10.57 10.24
C VAL A 35 -0.65 -10.87 9.20
N VAL A 36 -0.14 -9.86 8.51
CA VAL A 36 0.87 -10.07 7.47
C VAL A 36 2.21 -10.50 8.06
N GLY A 37 2.59 -10.00 9.25
CA GLY A 37 3.75 -10.49 9.99
C GLY A 37 3.67 -12.00 10.24
N TYR A 38 2.54 -12.48 10.74
CA TYR A 38 2.30 -13.91 10.89
C TYR A 38 2.36 -14.66 9.55
N LEU A 39 1.79 -14.10 8.47
CA LEU A 39 1.82 -14.74 7.15
C LEU A 39 3.24 -14.86 6.58
N ILE A 40 4.10 -13.85 6.71
CA ILE A 40 5.47 -13.91 6.16
C ILE A 40 6.42 -14.79 6.98
N ASP A 41 6.05 -15.10 8.22
CA ASP A 41 6.74 -16.07 9.07
C ASP A 41 6.41 -17.52 8.67
N ASN A 42 5.17 -17.78 8.25
CA ASN A 42 4.69 -19.14 7.93
C ASN A 42 4.72 -19.46 6.41
N TYR A 43 4.60 -18.43 5.56
CA TYR A 43 4.56 -18.56 4.10
C TYR A 43 5.77 -17.88 3.43
N SER A 44 5.97 -18.13 2.13
CA SER A 44 7.08 -17.49 1.41
C SER A 44 6.82 -15.99 1.28
N LEU A 45 7.80 -15.16 1.67
CA LEU A 45 7.76 -13.70 1.55
C LEU A 45 7.33 -13.24 0.15
N ARG A 46 7.87 -13.88 -0.89
CA ARG A 46 7.49 -13.62 -2.29
C ARG A 46 5.99 -13.77 -2.53
N ALA A 47 5.39 -14.88 -2.12
CA ALA A 47 3.97 -15.15 -2.36
C ALA A 47 3.08 -14.16 -1.62
N VAL A 48 3.37 -13.90 -0.35
CA VAL A 48 2.59 -12.93 0.45
C VAL A 48 2.70 -11.53 -0.15
N PHE A 49 3.90 -11.12 -0.56
CA PHE A 49 4.11 -9.82 -1.22
C PHE A 49 3.39 -9.76 -2.58
N ALA A 50 3.44 -10.83 -3.38
CA ALA A 50 2.74 -10.87 -4.68
C ALA A 50 1.23 -10.71 -4.50
N VAL A 51 0.62 -11.40 -3.52
CA VAL A 51 -0.80 -11.26 -3.20
C VAL A 51 -1.14 -9.85 -2.75
N VAL A 52 -0.32 -9.25 -1.88
CA VAL A 52 -0.50 -7.88 -1.40
C VAL A 52 -0.42 -6.87 -2.56
N ALA A 53 0.61 -6.95 -3.40
CA ALA A 53 0.79 -6.04 -4.53
C ALA A 53 -0.32 -6.18 -5.58
N LEU A 54 -0.75 -7.41 -5.89
CA LEU A 54 -1.85 -7.65 -6.81
C LEU A 54 -3.18 -7.11 -6.26
N SER A 55 -3.42 -7.29 -4.97
CA SER A 55 -4.62 -6.76 -4.31
C SER A 55 -4.67 -5.23 -4.36
N GLN A 56 -3.52 -4.55 -4.21
CA GLN A 56 -3.46 -3.09 -4.37
C GLN A 56 -3.87 -2.65 -5.77
N ALA A 57 -3.32 -3.31 -6.81
CA ALA A 57 -3.70 -3.03 -8.19
C ALA A 57 -5.21 -3.22 -8.41
N ALA A 58 -5.76 -4.35 -7.94
CA ALA A 58 -7.18 -4.64 -8.06
C ALA A 58 -8.06 -3.59 -7.38
N PHE A 59 -7.72 -3.19 -6.15
CA PHE A 59 -8.48 -2.18 -5.41
C PHE A 59 -8.40 -0.79 -6.06
N PHE A 60 -7.26 -0.41 -6.65
CA PHE A 60 -7.19 0.83 -7.41
C PHE A 60 -8.12 0.82 -8.62
N PHE A 61 -8.18 -0.27 -9.38
CA PHE A 61 -9.13 -0.40 -10.50
C PHE A 61 -10.59 -0.35 -10.04
N ILE A 62 -10.92 -1.10 -8.98
CA ILE A 62 -12.28 -1.13 -8.44
C ILE A 62 -12.71 0.26 -7.96
N MET A 63 -11.81 1.00 -7.30
CA MET A 63 -12.11 2.33 -6.73
C MET A 63 -12.51 3.36 -7.79
N ILE A 64 -12.04 3.23 -9.03
CA ILE A 64 -12.38 4.16 -10.13
C ILE A 64 -13.90 4.27 -10.29
N HIS A 65 -14.60 3.14 -10.19
CA HIS A 65 -16.03 3.01 -10.49
C HIS A 65 -16.94 3.09 -9.26
N LEU A 66 -16.38 3.30 -8.07
CA LEU A 66 -17.15 3.30 -6.84
C LEU A 66 -17.32 4.71 -6.26
N SER A 67 -18.44 4.88 -5.58
CA SER A 67 -18.80 6.02 -4.74
C SER A 67 -19.59 5.54 -3.52
N GLY A 68 -19.88 6.44 -2.59
CA GLY A 68 -20.65 6.18 -1.38
C GLY A 68 -20.04 5.08 -0.50
N LEU A 69 -20.89 4.36 0.23
CA LEU A 69 -20.48 3.36 1.22
C LEU A 69 -19.55 2.27 0.66
N LEU A 70 -19.74 1.86 -0.61
CA LEU A 70 -18.89 0.86 -1.25
C LEU A 70 -17.44 1.35 -1.39
N SER A 71 -17.24 2.63 -1.72
CA SER A 71 -15.89 3.22 -1.77
C SER A 71 -15.21 3.25 -0.40
N LEU A 72 -15.97 3.42 0.70
CA LEU A 72 -15.44 3.33 2.06
C LEU A 72 -14.99 1.91 2.40
N LEU A 73 -15.79 0.89 2.07
CA LEU A 73 -15.42 -0.51 2.29
C LEU A 73 -14.16 -0.89 1.51
N VAL A 74 -14.06 -0.49 0.24
CA VAL A 74 -12.85 -0.71 -0.56
C VAL A 74 -11.66 0.06 -0.01
N ALA A 75 -11.84 1.27 0.52
CA ALA A 75 -10.77 2.00 1.17
C ALA A 75 -10.25 1.31 2.44
N ILE A 76 -11.13 0.70 3.25
CA ILE A 76 -10.73 -0.12 4.40
C ILE A 76 -9.89 -1.32 3.92
N ALA A 77 -10.41 -2.08 2.94
CA ALA A 77 -9.70 -3.23 2.38
C ALA A 77 -8.35 -2.84 1.77
N PHE A 78 -8.30 -1.72 1.05
CA PHE A 78 -7.09 -1.17 0.48
C PHE A 78 -6.06 -0.81 1.55
N MET A 79 -6.49 -0.10 2.60
CA MET A 79 -5.57 0.32 3.66
C MET A 79 -5.07 -0.86 4.51
N LEU A 80 -5.88 -1.91 4.71
CA LEU A 80 -5.40 -3.17 5.28
C LEU A 80 -4.24 -3.75 4.47
N VAL A 81 -4.35 -3.76 3.14
CA VAL A 81 -3.27 -4.27 2.27
C VAL A 81 -2.05 -3.35 2.26
N VAL A 82 -2.24 -2.02 2.25
CA VAL A 82 -1.13 -1.04 2.33
C VAL A 82 -0.36 -1.19 3.64
N PHE A 83 -1.07 -1.27 4.77
CA PHE A 83 -0.44 -1.43 6.08
C PHE A 83 0.19 -2.81 6.24
N GLY A 84 -0.45 -3.84 5.70
CA GLY A 84 0.12 -5.19 5.62
C GLY A 84 1.47 -5.24 4.90
N GLN A 85 1.74 -4.32 3.97
CA GLN A 85 3.03 -4.26 3.27
C GLN A 85 4.19 -3.79 4.16
N ILE A 86 3.93 -3.15 5.31
CA ILE A 86 4.97 -2.62 6.21
C ILE A 86 5.90 -3.76 6.71
N PRO A 87 5.38 -4.84 7.36
CA PRO A 87 6.18 -6.00 7.75
C PRO A 87 6.95 -6.65 6.58
N ILE A 88 6.32 -6.74 5.39
CA ILE A 88 6.95 -7.31 4.20
C ILE A 88 8.23 -6.55 3.85
N ASN A 89 8.15 -5.22 3.78
CA ASN A 89 9.30 -4.37 3.42
C ASN A 89 10.41 -4.44 4.45
N ASP A 90 10.08 -4.57 5.74
CA ASP A 90 11.07 -4.69 6.82
C ASP A 90 11.78 -6.04 6.81
N VAL A 91 11.03 -7.13 6.62
CA VAL A 91 11.58 -8.49 6.52
C VAL A 91 12.40 -8.67 5.24
N LEU A 92 11.98 -8.06 4.12
CA LEU A 92 12.73 -8.14 2.86
C LEU A 92 14.15 -7.57 3.01
N ILE A 93 14.28 -6.37 3.58
CA ILE A 93 15.59 -5.77 3.85
C ILE A 93 16.35 -6.61 4.87
N GLY A 94 15.68 -7.10 5.92
CA GLY A 94 16.31 -7.94 6.94
C GLY A 94 16.90 -9.25 6.39
N ARG A 95 16.29 -9.84 5.35
CA ARG A 95 16.78 -11.07 4.71
C ARG A 95 17.85 -10.83 3.65
N ILE A 96 17.83 -9.68 2.97
CA ILE A 96 18.76 -9.38 1.87
C ILE A 96 20.03 -8.67 2.37
N ALA A 97 19.91 -7.76 3.33
CA ALA A 97 21.04 -6.99 3.82
C ALA A 97 21.87 -7.82 4.81
N ARG A 98 23.19 -7.92 4.55
CA ARG A 98 24.15 -8.45 5.53
C ARG A 98 24.10 -7.62 6.82
N SER A 99 24.37 -8.23 7.96
CA SER A 99 24.29 -7.60 9.30
C SER A 99 25.01 -6.25 9.35
N GLU A 100 26.23 -6.17 8.81
CA GLU A 100 27.08 -4.97 8.77
C GLU A 100 26.50 -3.83 7.92
N TRP A 101 25.74 -4.15 6.88
CA TRP A 101 25.18 -3.18 5.93
C TRP A 101 23.72 -2.86 6.19
N ARG A 102 23.09 -3.53 7.15
CA ARG A 102 21.65 -3.43 7.40
C ARG A 102 21.21 -2.01 7.76
N SER A 103 21.96 -1.31 8.61
CA SER A 103 21.70 0.09 8.96
C SER A 103 21.76 1.02 7.73
N ARG A 104 22.79 0.84 6.88
CA ARG A 104 22.96 1.61 5.64
C ARG A 104 21.86 1.32 4.62
N ALA A 105 21.42 0.06 4.51
CA ALA A 105 20.32 -0.34 3.64
C ALA A 105 19.00 0.32 4.07
N TYR A 106 18.70 0.35 5.37
CA TYR A 106 17.53 1.08 5.88
C TYR A 106 17.64 2.58 5.64
N ALA A 107 18.82 3.18 5.87
CA ALA A 107 19.04 4.60 5.60
C ALA A 107 18.78 4.95 4.13
N LEU A 108 19.31 4.15 3.19
CA LEU A 108 19.06 4.33 1.76
C LEU A 108 17.57 4.18 1.42
N ARG A 109 16.90 3.16 1.97
CA ARG A 109 15.44 3.00 1.83
C ARG A 109 14.72 4.27 2.28
N TYR A 110 15.04 4.78 3.47
CA TYR A 110 14.36 5.96 4.01
C TYR A 110 14.59 7.21 3.17
N ILE A 111 15.80 7.42 2.66
CA ILE A 111 16.08 8.54 1.73
C ILE A 111 15.16 8.46 0.50
N VAL A 112 15.06 7.29 -0.11
CA VAL A 112 14.17 7.08 -1.28
C VAL A 112 12.71 7.30 -0.89
N THR A 113 12.25 6.68 0.20
CA THR A 113 10.86 6.80 0.67
C THR A 113 10.49 8.25 0.97
N PHE A 114 11.35 9.01 1.66
CA PHE A 114 11.10 10.42 1.94
C PHE A 114 11.08 11.28 0.68
N SER A 115 12.00 11.03 -0.26
CA SER A 115 12.04 11.76 -1.54
C SER A 115 10.77 11.54 -2.35
N VAL A 116 10.31 10.29 -2.44
CA VAL A 116 9.05 9.95 -3.10
C VAL A 116 7.86 10.55 -2.34
N SER A 117 7.85 10.50 -1.02
CA SER A 117 6.75 11.04 -0.20
C SER A 117 6.61 12.56 -0.34
N ALA A 118 7.74 13.27 -0.37
CA ALA A 118 7.78 14.71 -0.57
C ALA A 118 7.26 15.14 -1.95
N SER A 119 7.55 14.35 -2.99
CA SER A 119 7.10 14.61 -4.36
C SER A 119 5.67 14.11 -4.64
N ALA A 120 5.19 13.11 -3.89
CA ALA A 120 3.88 12.51 -4.10
C ALA A 120 2.73 13.50 -3.93
N VAL A 121 2.72 14.30 -2.85
CA VAL A 121 1.60 15.21 -2.57
C VAL A 121 1.42 16.28 -3.67
N PRO A 122 2.47 17.02 -4.11
CA PRO A 122 2.34 17.95 -5.23
C PRO A 122 1.94 17.25 -6.54
N LEU A 123 2.51 16.08 -6.84
CA LEU A 123 2.23 15.35 -8.07
C LEU A 123 0.78 14.84 -8.10
N ILE A 124 0.27 14.34 -6.97
CA ILE A 124 -1.13 13.95 -6.80
C ILE A 124 -2.04 15.16 -7.03
N ALA A 125 -1.74 16.31 -6.43
CA ALA A 125 -2.53 17.52 -6.58
C ALA A 125 -2.58 18.00 -8.05
N TRP A 126 -1.44 17.93 -8.76
CA TRP A 126 -1.36 18.29 -10.17
C TRP A 126 -2.12 17.34 -11.09
N ILE A 127 -1.96 16.01 -10.90
CA ILE A 127 -2.67 15.01 -11.70
C ILE A 127 -4.18 15.09 -11.45
N HIS A 128 -4.59 15.16 -10.18
CA HIS A 128 -5.99 15.28 -9.81
C HIS A 128 -6.61 16.56 -10.38
N GLY A 129 -5.93 17.70 -10.28
CA GLY A 129 -6.42 18.97 -10.79
C GLY A 129 -6.55 19.04 -12.32
N THR A 130 -5.82 18.21 -13.07
CA THR A 130 -5.82 18.22 -14.55
C THR A 130 -6.65 17.09 -15.17
N LYS A 131 -6.65 15.90 -14.55
CA LYS A 131 -7.23 14.66 -15.12
C LYS A 131 -8.20 13.94 -14.17
N GLY A 132 -8.43 14.47 -12.97
CA GLY A 132 -9.34 13.89 -11.97
C GLY A 132 -8.79 12.64 -11.26
N PHE A 133 -9.61 12.06 -10.36
CA PHE A 133 -9.20 10.91 -9.55
C PHE A 133 -9.02 9.61 -10.34
N SER A 134 -9.73 9.42 -11.45
CA SER A 134 -9.62 8.20 -12.25
C SER A 134 -8.20 8.03 -12.81
N ALA A 135 -7.63 9.09 -13.38
CA ALA A 135 -6.25 9.07 -13.89
C ALA A 135 -5.22 8.82 -12.78
N LEU A 136 -5.47 9.32 -11.56
CA LEU A 136 -4.62 9.03 -10.41
C LEU A 136 -4.68 7.54 -10.04
N PHE A 137 -5.88 6.97 -9.96
CA PHE A 137 -6.04 5.55 -9.63
C PHE A 137 -5.46 4.63 -10.72
N GLU A 138 -5.61 4.96 -12.00
CA GLU A 138 -4.97 4.22 -13.10
C GLU A 138 -3.43 4.24 -12.99
N LEU A 139 -2.84 5.41 -12.72
CA LEU A 139 -1.39 5.54 -12.53
C LEU A 139 -0.91 4.69 -11.35
N LEU A 140 -1.62 4.74 -10.23
CA LEU A 140 -1.28 3.97 -9.04
C LEU A 140 -1.50 2.46 -9.25
N ALA A 141 -2.53 2.07 -10.00
CA ALA A 141 -2.76 0.67 -10.39
C ALA A 141 -1.61 0.15 -11.28
N ALA A 142 -1.17 0.95 -12.26
CA ALA A 142 -0.02 0.61 -13.08
C ALA A 142 1.26 0.45 -12.25
N ALA A 143 1.51 1.35 -11.29
CA ALA A 143 2.64 1.22 -10.37
C ALA A 143 2.55 -0.06 -9.51
N ALA A 144 1.35 -0.39 -8.99
CA ALA A 144 1.13 -1.60 -8.22
C ALA A 144 1.35 -2.88 -9.06
N ILE A 145 0.94 -2.87 -10.34
CA ILE A 145 1.23 -3.96 -11.29
C ILE A 145 2.73 -4.09 -11.52
N LEU A 146 3.46 -2.99 -11.71
CA LEU A 146 4.92 -3.02 -11.87
C LEU A 146 5.61 -3.60 -10.64
N ILE A 147 5.16 -3.23 -9.43
CA ILE A 147 5.65 -3.82 -8.18
C ILE A 147 5.34 -5.31 -8.15
N PHE A 148 4.11 -5.72 -8.48
CA PHE A 148 3.72 -7.13 -8.53
C PHE A 148 4.64 -7.92 -9.47
N LEU A 149 4.86 -7.43 -10.70
CA LEU A 149 5.75 -8.05 -11.67
C LEU A 149 7.19 -8.12 -11.14
N ALA A 150 7.71 -7.04 -10.54
CA ALA A 150 9.04 -7.03 -9.90
C ALA A 150 9.14 -8.08 -8.78
N VAL A 151 8.10 -8.23 -7.97
CA VAL A 151 8.02 -9.21 -6.88
C VAL A 151 8.06 -10.65 -7.42
N LEU A 152 7.52 -10.91 -8.61
CA LEU A 152 7.62 -12.23 -9.24
C LEU A 152 9.07 -12.62 -9.60
N PHE A 153 9.98 -11.66 -9.71
CA PHE A 153 11.41 -11.94 -9.89
C PHE A 153 12.16 -12.15 -8.57
N LEU A 154 11.53 -11.95 -7.41
CA LEU A 154 12.18 -12.23 -6.13
C LEU A 154 12.49 -13.72 -5.98
N PRO A 155 13.68 -14.07 -5.46
CA PRO A 155 14.06 -15.45 -5.20
C PRO A 155 13.17 -16.05 -4.10
N ASN A 156 12.72 -17.29 -4.31
CA ASN A 156 11.89 -17.97 -3.31
C ASN A 156 12.78 -18.50 -2.16
N THR A 157 12.97 -17.69 -1.12
CA THR A 157 13.91 -17.96 -0.01
C THR A 157 13.47 -19.09 0.95
N LYS A 158 12.64 -20.06 0.51
CA LYS A 158 12.39 -21.30 1.29
C LYS A 158 13.51 -22.35 1.13
N LYS A 159 14.49 -22.16 0.24
CA LYS A 159 15.50 -23.18 -0.09
C LYS A 159 16.91 -23.03 0.52
N VAL A 160 17.12 -22.14 1.49
CA VAL A 160 18.48 -21.91 2.07
C VAL A 160 18.64 -22.47 3.50
N LEU A 161 17.59 -22.97 4.14
CA LEU A 161 17.65 -23.53 5.51
C LEU A 161 17.38 -25.05 5.56
N ALA A 162 17.46 -25.73 4.42
CA ALA A 162 17.31 -27.19 4.32
C ALA A 162 18.59 -27.89 3.82
N GLY A 163 19.74 -27.24 3.99
CA GLY A 163 21.07 -27.77 3.67
C GLY A 163 21.98 -27.66 4.88
#